data_AF-A0A6A3AZY0-F1
#
_entry.id   AF-A0A6A3AZY0-F1
#
_cell.length_a   1.000
_cell.length_b   1.000
_cell.length_c   1.000
_cell.angle_alpha   90.00
_cell.angle_beta   90.00
_cell.angle_gamma   90.00
#
_symmetry.space_group_name_H-M   'P 1'
#
loop_
_entity.id
_entity.type
_entity.pdbx_description
1 polymer ?
#
loop_
_entity_poly.entity_id
_entity_poly.type
_entity_poly.pdbx_seq_one_letter_code
_entity_poly.pdbx_strand_id
1 'polypeptide(L)'
;MGKGYNYFERGNLDIFSGRGRCMNAPVCAINLTSDGSGPFHGWYCNYVEVTVTGIHTPCTQQLFTVEQWLALDTVPFDLTVIRNNCPAQSKADHQKSEM
;
A
#
# COMPACT_ATOMS: atom_id res chain seq x y z
N MET A 1 -13.47 -11.55 -3.75
CA MET A 1 -13.33 -13.02 -3.62
C MET A 1 -14.25 -13.52 -2.49
N GLY A 2 -14.65 -14.79 -2.52
CA GLY A 2 -15.72 -15.35 -1.68
C GLY A 2 -15.26 -16.36 -0.64
N LYS A 3 -16.21 -16.97 0.07
CA LYS A 3 -15.96 -17.99 1.09
C LYS A 3 -15.24 -19.20 0.49
N GLY A 4 -14.17 -19.64 1.13
CA GLY A 4 -13.37 -20.80 0.71
C GLY A 4 -12.30 -20.50 -0.32
N TYR A 5 -12.15 -19.25 -0.76
CA TYR A 5 -11.02 -18.84 -1.58
C TYR A 5 -9.75 -18.76 -0.73
N ASN A 6 -8.66 -19.32 -1.23
CA ASN A 6 -7.35 -19.24 -0.59
C ASN A 6 -6.58 -18.04 -1.12
N TYR A 7 -6.39 -17.04 -0.26
CA TYR A 7 -5.76 -15.77 -0.62
C TYR A 7 -4.23 -15.86 -0.53
N PHE A 8 -3.54 -14.96 -1.23
CA PHE A 8 -2.09 -14.78 -1.23
C PHE A 8 -1.31 -15.95 -1.83
N GLU A 9 -1.97 -16.75 -2.65
CA GLU A 9 -1.34 -17.84 -3.38
C GLU A 9 -0.43 -17.33 -4.49
N ARG A 10 0.69 -18.04 -4.71
CA ARG A 10 1.71 -17.65 -5.69
C ARG A 10 1.11 -17.46 -7.09
N GLY A 11 1.33 -16.29 -7.67
CA GLY A 11 0.91 -15.95 -9.03
C GLY A 11 -0.54 -15.44 -9.12
N ASN A 12 -1.29 -15.41 -8.02
CA ASN A 12 -2.63 -14.86 -7.99
C ASN A 12 -2.63 -13.36 -7.73
N LEU A 13 -3.63 -12.68 -8.30
CA LEU A 13 -3.97 -11.29 -7.99
C LEU A 13 -5.23 -11.27 -7.11
N ASP A 14 -5.07 -10.87 -5.86
CA ASP A 14 -6.16 -10.74 -4.92
C ASP A 14 -6.68 -9.30 -4.86
N ILE A 15 -8.00 -9.16 -4.97
CA ILE A 15 -8.68 -7.86 -4.97
C ILE A 15 -9.56 -7.75 -3.75
N PHE A 16 -9.31 -6.69 -2.96
CA PHE A 16 -10.04 -6.34 -1.76
C PHE A 16 -10.76 -5.02 -1.97
N SER A 17 -11.92 -4.88 -1.32
CA SER A 17 -12.67 -3.62 -1.28
C SER A 17 -13.12 -3.35 0.15
N GLY A 18 -13.08 -2.09 0.55
CA GLY A 18 -13.42 -1.66 1.91
C GLY A 18 -13.88 -0.21 1.92
N ARG A 19 -14.51 0.19 3.02
CA ARG A 19 -14.89 1.59 3.28
C ARG A 19 -14.11 2.10 4.47
N GLY A 20 -13.67 3.34 4.39
CA GLY A 20 -12.97 4.04 5.45
C GLY A 20 -13.34 5.51 5.48
N ARG A 21 -12.66 6.27 6.34
CA ARG A 21 -12.76 7.73 6.30
C ARG A 21 -12.24 8.26 4.98
N CYS A 22 -12.86 9.34 4.49
CA CYS A 22 -12.39 10.03 3.29
C CYS A 22 -10.97 10.58 3.54
N MET A 23 -10.07 10.38 2.59
CA MET A 23 -8.75 10.97 2.63
C MET A 23 -8.79 12.40 2.09
N ASN A 24 -8.00 13.29 2.69
CA ASN A 24 -7.90 14.70 2.26
C ASN A 24 -6.96 14.87 1.04
N ALA A 25 -6.24 13.82 0.67
CA ALA A 25 -5.28 13.81 -0.43
C ALA A 25 -5.27 12.41 -1.09
N PRO A 26 -4.76 12.28 -2.32
CA PRO A 26 -4.51 10.98 -2.95
C PRO A 26 -3.64 10.08 -2.05
N VAL A 27 -3.88 8.77 -2.10
CA VAL A 27 -3.05 7.81 -1.38
C VAL A 27 -1.61 7.87 -1.93
N CYS A 28 -0.64 8.04 -1.04
CA CYS A 28 0.76 8.16 -1.42
C CYS A 28 1.71 7.31 -0.57
N ALA A 29 1.23 6.66 0.48
CA ALA A 29 2.02 5.73 1.26
C ALA A 29 1.19 4.52 1.69
N ILE A 30 1.86 3.37 1.81
CA ILE A 30 1.29 2.14 2.35
C ILE A 30 2.21 1.55 3.42
N ASN A 31 1.60 0.87 4.38
CA ASN A 31 2.25 -0.04 5.31
C ASN A 31 1.60 -1.42 5.11
N LEU A 32 2.38 -2.37 4.60
CA LEU A 32 1.96 -3.72 4.32
C LEU A 32 2.64 -4.66 5.33
N THR A 33 1.86 -5.32 6.17
CA THR A 33 2.37 -6.17 7.25
C THR A 33 1.71 -7.55 7.19
N SER A 34 2.52 -8.59 7.28
CA SER A 34 2.08 -9.96 7.54
C SER A 34 2.17 -10.25 9.04
N ASP A 35 1.24 -11.01 9.59
CA ASP A 35 1.29 -11.47 10.97
C ASP A 35 2.19 -12.71 11.16
N GLY A 36 2.71 -13.27 10.07
CA GLY A 36 3.59 -14.44 10.08
C GLY A 36 2.91 -15.70 10.63
N SER A 37 1.58 -15.79 10.56
CA SER A 37 0.85 -16.93 11.09
C SER A 37 0.76 -18.10 10.10
N GLY A 38 0.67 -19.32 10.63
CA GLY A 38 0.52 -20.53 9.84
C GLY A 38 1.82 -21.09 9.24
N PRO A 39 1.78 -22.31 8.68
CA PRO A 39 2.93 -22.90 8.01
C PRO A 39 3.20 -22.20 6.68
N PHE A 40 4.48 -22.01 6.35
CA PHE A 40 4.91 -21.38 5.08
C PHE A 40 4.30 -20.00 4.84
N HIS A 41 4.24 -19.15 5.86
CA HIS A 41 3.67 -17.80 5.83
C HIS A 41 4.39 -16.79 4.91
N GLY A 42 5.47 -17.21 4.25
CA GLY A 42 6.31 -16.32 3.45
C GLY A 42 5.60 -15.90 2.16
N TRP A 43 5.46 -14.60 1.95
CA TRP A 43 4.76 -14.06 0.78
C TRP A 43 5.66 -13.09 0.02
N TYR A 44 5.93 -13.40 -1.26
CA TYR A 44 6.58 -12.45 -2.16
C TYR A 44 5.53 -11.57 -2.82
N CYS A 45 5.54 -10.28 -2.50
CA CYS A 45 4.62 -9.31 -3.06
C CYS A 45 5.32 -8.51 -4.17
N ASN A 46 4.82 -8.61 -5.41
CA ASN A 46 5.34 -7.80 -6.53
C ASN A 46 4.90 -6.34 -6.40
N TYR A 47 3.59 -6.10 -6.28
CA TYR A 47 3.03 -4.77 -6.18
C TYR A 47 1.70 -4.77 -5.41
N VAL A 48 1.34 -3.59 -4.92
CA VAL A 48 0.00 -3.27 -4.43
C VAL A 48 -0.50 -2.07 -5.21
N GLU A 49 -1.69 -2.19 -5.79
CA GLU A 49 -2.38 -1.08 -6.43
C GLU A 49 -3.57 -0.66 -5.58
N VAL A 50 -3.64 0.63 -5.25
CA VAL A 50 -4.71 1.19 -4.42
C VAL A 50 -5.50 2.19 -5.23
N THR A 51 -6.79 1.89 -5.41
CA THR A 51 -7.76 2.81 -6.03
C THR A 51 -8.71 3.34 -4.97
N VAL A 52 -8.79 4.66 -4.86
CA VAL A 52 -9.62 5.36 -3.89
C VAL A 52 -10.67 6.17 -4.63
N THR A 53 -11.92 6.01 -4.20
CA THR A 53 -13.06 6.74 -4.74
C THR A 53 -13.82 7.41 -3.59
N GLY A 54 -14.46 8.54 -3.86
CA GLY A 54 -15.21 9.31 -2.87
C GLY A 54 -16.33 10.11 -3.51
N ILE A 55 -17.35 10.44 -2.73
CA ILE A 55 -18.44 11.30 -3.20
C ILE A 55 -17.88 12.70 -3.44
N HIS A 56 -18.05 13.22 -4.66
CA HIS A 56 -17.49 14.52 -5.09
C HIS A 56 -15.96 14.63 -5.01
N THR A 57 -15.25 13.50 -4.91
CA THR A 57 -13.79 13.45 -4.93
C THR A 57 -13.33 12.75 -6.21
N PRO A 58 -12.32 13.27 -6.93
CA PRO A 58 -11.77 12.55 -8.07
C PRO A 58 -11.22 11.19 -7.65
N CYS A 59 -11.41 10.18 -8.50
CA CYS A 59 -10.80 8.87 -8.30
C CYS A 59 -9.28 9.00 -8.40
N THR A 60 -8.57 8.33 -7.49
CA THR A 60 -7.10 8.30 -7.49
C THR A 60 -6.63 6.86 -7.47
N GLN A 61 -5.56 6.58 -8.20
CA GLN A 61 -4.96 5.26 -8.29
C GLN A 61 -3.44 5.40 -8.11
N GLN A 62 -2.86 4.58 -7.25
CA GLN A 62 -1.44 4.58 -6.99
C GLN A 62 -0.92 3.15 -6.99
N LEU A 63 0.09 2.91 -7.83
CA LEU A 63 0.86 1.68 -7.83
C LEU A 63 2.02 1.80 -6.84
N PHE A 64 2.17 0.81 -5.98
CA PHE A 64 3.29 0.65 -5.08
C PHE A 64 4.06 -0.61 -5.46
N THR A 65 5.26 -0.44 -6.05
CA THR A 65 6.17 -1.55 -6.31
C THR A 65 6.77 -2.03 -4.99
N VAL A 66 6.49 -3.28 -4.63
CA VAL A 66 6.95 -3.88 -3.38
C VAL A 66 8.22 -4.69 -3.64
N GLU A 67 8.17 -5.67 -4.54
CA GLU A 67 9.27 -6.57 -4.92
C GLU A 67 10.08 -7.09 -3.72
N GLN A 68 9.38 -7.57 -2.70
CA GLN A 68 9.99 -7.98 -1.45
C GLN A 68 9.26 -9.18 -0.85
N TRP A 69 10.02 -10.06 -0.17
CA TRP A 69 9.48 -11.06 0.72
C TRP A 69 9.00 -10.43 2.03
N LEU A 70 7.77 -10.75 2.43
CA LEU A 70 7.25 -10.59 3.78
C LEU A 70 7.41 -11.93 4.50
N ALA A 71 8.59 -12.18 5.05
CA ALA A 71 8.97 -13.47 5.60
C ALA A 71 10.14 -13.34 6.59
N LEU A 72 10.24 -14.29 7.52
CA LEU A 72 11.32 -14.34 8.54
C LEU A 72 12.45 -15.32 8.19
N ASP A 73 12.26 -16.15 7.16
CA ASP A 73 13.17 -17.23 6.75
C ASP A 73 13.94 -16.91 5.45
N THR A 74 13.66 -15.77 4.82
CA THR A 74 14.37 -15.28 3.65
C THR A 74 14.58 -13.77 3.73
N VAL A 75 15.62 -13.27 3.07
CA VAL A 75 15.98 -11.84 3.03
C VAL A 75 14.78 -11.03 2.52
N PRO A 76 14.40 -9.93 3.19
CA PRO A 76 15.13 -9.20 4.24
C PRO A 76 14.84 -9.62 5.70
N PHE A 77 14.20 -10.77 5.93
CA PHE A 77 13.79 -11.25 7.27
C PHE A 77 12.84 -10.29 7.98
N ASP A 78 12.00 -9.61 7.20
CA ASP A 78 11.02 -8.64 7.68
C ASP A 78 9.62 -9.06 7.22
N LEU A 79 8.63 -8.91 8.10
CA LEU A 79 7.22 -9.13 7.82
C LEU A 79 6.50 -7.84 7.43
N THR A 80 7.21 -6.72 7.41
CA THR A 80 6.65 -5.39 7.12
C THR A 80 7.35 -4.74 5.94
N VAL A 81 6.56 -4.05 5.12
CA VAL A 81 7.03 -3.20 4.04
C VAL A 81 6.32 -1.87 4.10
N ILE A 82 7.10 -0.79 4.14
CA ILE A 82 6.59 0.56 3.98
C ILE A 82 7.03 1.08 2.62
N ARG A 83 6.08 1.65 1.86
CA ARG A 83 6.37 2.41 0.64
C ARG A 83 5.78 3.80 0.81
N ASN A 84 6.61 4.82 0.61
CA ASN A 84 6.22 6.21 0.75
C ASN A 84 6.59 6.97 -0.54
N ASN A 85 5.57 7.22 -1.35
CA ASN A 85 5.64 7.96 -2.60
C ASN A 85 5.06 9.38 -2.44
N CYS A 86 4.87 9.85 -1.20
CA CYS A 86 4.34 11.18 -0.96
C CYS A 86 5.32 12.24 -1.46
N PRO A 87 4.81 13.36 -2.04
CA PRO A 87 5.67 14.45 -2.46
C PRO A 87 6.45 14.98 -1.26
N ALA A 88 7.75 15.16 -1.43
CA ALA A 88 8.56 15.87 -0.45
C ALA A 88 7.96 17.27 -0.25
N GLN A 89 7.80 17.69 1.01
CA GLN A 89 7.37 19.06 1.31
C GLN A 89 8.43 20.02 0.78
N SER A 90 8.19 20.68 -0.35
CA SER A 90 9.00 21.82 -0.75
C SER A 90 8.71 22.97 0.22
N LYS A 91 9.76 23.49 0.87
CA LYS A 91 9.67 24.78 1.57
C LYS A 91 9.48 25.88 0.53
N ALA A 92 8.25 26.11 0.09
CA ALA A 92 7.90 27.18 -0.84
C ALA A 92 6.78 28.07 -0.26
N ASP A 93 6.91 28.44 1.03
CA ASP A 93 6.06 29.43 1.72
C ASP A 93 6.92 30.41 2.55
N HIS A 94 7.94 30.99 1.92
CA HIS A 94 8.59 32.20 2.44
C HIS A 94 9.14 33.02 1.28
N GLN A 95 8.32 33.95 0.78
CA GLN A 95 8.68 35.29 0.29
C GLN A 95 7.66 35.76 -0.76
N LYS A 96 6.46 36.09 -0.29
CA LYS A 96 5.61 37.06 -0.98
C LYS A 96 4.82 37.91 0.01
N SER A 97 5.54 38.74 0.74
CA SER A 97 4.99 39.98 1.27
C SER A 97 6.15 40.95 1.48
N GLU A 98 6.36 41.79 0.47
CA GLU A 98 6.76 43.18 0.65
C GLU A 98 6.33 43.89 -0.64
N MET A 99 5.27 44.68 -0.47
CA MET A 99 4.83 45.74 -1.35
C MET A 99 5.36 47.04 -0.75
#